data_AF-Q73GN3-F1
#
_entry.id   AF-Q73GN3-F1
#
_cell.length_a   1.000
_cell.length_b   1.000
_cell.length_c   1.000
_cell.angle_alpha   90.00
_cell.angle_beta   90.00
_cell.angle_gamma   90.00
#
_symmetry.space_group_name_H-M   'P 1'
#
loop_
_entity.id
_entity.type
_entity.pdbx_description
1 polymer ?
#
loop_
_entity_poly.entity_id
_entity_poly.type
_entity_poly.pdbx_seq_one_letter_code
_entity_poly.pdbx_strand_id
1 'polypeptide(L)'
;MVNLLELCKNLQQKIEKLKAEIENLKAENKALKIENAELKERLGLNSKNSSLPSSKELYKTKKDKPKSERNVGDQVGHKGNFHATMEADKVVKIELPNICECGGELVICEKPYVHQKVDLPEIRPYVV
;
A
#
# COMPACT_ATOMS: atom_id res chain seq x y z
N MET A 1 65.21 -22.08 -26.41
CA MET A 1 65.19 -20.60 -26.45
C MET A 1 63.80 -20.16 -26.82
N VAL A 2 63.08 -19.49 -25.92
CA VAL A 2 61.76 -18.96 -26.24
C VAL A 2 61.92 -17.92 -27.34
N ASN A 3 61.17 -18.08 -28.43
CA ASN A 3 61.26 -17.21 -29.59
C ASN A 3 60.75 -15.81 -29.18
N LEU A 4 61.68 -14.87 -28.99
CA LEU A 4 61.41 -13.53 -28.46
C LEU A 4 60.30 -12.81 -29.25
N LEU A 5 60.24 -13.08 -30.56
CA LEU A 5 59.24 -12.52 -31.47
C LEU A 5 57.81 -13.00 -31.15
N GLU A 6 57.67 -14.26 -30.75
CA GLU A 6 56.40 -14.89 -30.37
C GLU A 6 55.85 -14.28 -29.07
N LEU A 7 56.75 -14.01 -28.12
CA LEU A 7 56.42 -13.38 -26.85
C LEU A 7 55.93 -11.94 -27.06
N CYS A 8 56.65 -11.16 -27.87
CA CYS A 8 56.27 -9.78 -28.20
C CYS A 8 54.89 -9.70 -28.87
N LYS A 9 54.58 -10.60 -29.81
CA LYS A 9 53.26 -10.68 -30.45
C LYS A 9 52.15 -11.01 -29.45
N ASN A 10 52.37 -11.99 -28.56
CA ASN A 10 51.41 -12.36 -27.53
C ASN A 10 51.14 -11.21 -26.54
N LEU A 11 52.19 -10.47 -26.16
CA LEU A 11 52.05 -9.31 -25.28
C LEU A 11 51.28 -8.17 -25.96
N GLN A 12 51.54 -7.90 -27.25
CA GLN A 12 50.77 -6.90 -28.01
C GLN A 12 49.29 -7.26 -28.09
N GLN A 13 48.96 -8.51 -28.39
CA GLN A 13 47.56 -8.98 -28.40
C GLN A 13 46.89 -8.87 -27.03
N LYS A 14 47.61 -9.18 -25.94
CA LYS A 14 47.09 -8.97 -24.58
C LYS A 14 46.85 -7.50 -24.27
N ILE A 15 47.76 -6.60 -24.67
CA ILE A 15 47.60 -5.16 -24.46
C ILE A 15 46.37 -4.64 -25.22
N GLU A 16 46.16 -5.06 -26.46
CA GLU A 16 44.98 -4.67 -27.25
C GLU A 16 43.68 -5.17 -26.61
N LYS A 17 43.64 -6.43 -26.18
CA LYS A 17 42.48 -6.98 -25.47
C LYS A 17 42.18 -6.22 -24.17
N LEU A 18 43.20 -5.98 -23.36
CA LEU A 18 43.05 -5.22 -22.10
C LEU A 18 42.60 -3.78 -22.36
N LYS A 19 43.11 -3.12 -23.41
CA LYS A 19 42.65 -1.77 -23.79
C LYS A 19 41.18 -1.76 -24.20
N ALA A 20 40.74 -2.73 -25.01
CA ALA A 20 39.35 -2.85 -25.40
C ALA A 20 38.44 -3.08 -24.19
N GLU A 21 38.86 -3.92 -23.26
CA GLU A 21 38.10 -4.21 -22.04
C GLU A 21 38.04 -3.00 -21.10
N ILE A 22 39.14 -2.25 -20.96
CA ILE A 22 39.17 -0.98 -20.22
C ILE A 22 38.19 0.03 -20.81
N GLU A 23 38.13 0.17 -22.13
CA GLU A 23 37.19 1.10 -22.77
C GLU A 23 35.73 0.67 -22.58
N ASN A 24 35.44 -0.63 -22.67
CA ASN A 24 34.10 -1.16 -22.37
C ASN A 24 33.71 -0.90 -20.91
N LEU A 25 34.59 -1.20 -19.95
CA LEU A 25 34.34 -0.98 -18.53
C LEU A 25 34.20 0.50 -18.17
N LYS A 26 34.91 1.39 -18.87
CA LYS A 26 34.74 2.85 -18.71
C LYS A 26 33.38 3.31 -19.25
N ALA A 27 32.95 2.79 -20.40
CA ALA A 27 31.65 3.12 -20.97
C ALA A 27 30.51 2.67 -20.04
N GLU A 28 30.58 1.43 -19.54
CA GLU A 28 29.62 0.89 -18.59
C GLU A 28 29.61 1.68 -17.27
N ASN A 29 30.78 1.99 -16.71
CA ASN A 29 30.86 2.83 -15.50
C ASN A 29 30.24 4.21 -15.70
N LYS A 30 30.41 4.82 -16.88
CA LYS A 30 29.77 6.11 -17.18
C LYS A 30 28.26 5.97 -17.23
N ALA A 31 27.74 4.95 -17.91
CA ALA A 31 26.31 4.69 -17.99
C ALA A 31 25.70 4.46 -16.59
N LEU A 32 26.32 3.59 -15.79
CA LEU A 32 25.89 3.31 -14.42
C LEU A 32 25.94 4.55 -13.52
N LYS A 33 26.95 5.41 -13.67
CA LYS A 33 27.03 6.66 -12.89
C LYS A 33 25.91 7.64 -13.25
N ILE A 34 25.54 7.73 -14.53
CA ILE A 34 24.43 8.56 -14.99
C ILE A 34 23.12 8.04 -14.40
N GLU A 35 22.85 6.75 -14.55
CA GLU A 35 21.63 6.13 -14.00
C GLU A 35 21.55 6.30 -12.48
N ASN A 36 22.66 6.08 -11.77
CA ASN A 36 22.71 6.24 -10.32
C ASN A 36 22.45 7.69 -9.88
N ALA A 37 22.93 8.68 -10.64
CA ALA A 37 22.63 10.09 -10.39
C ALA A 37 21.13 10.39 -10.58
N GLU A 38 20.54 9.94 -11.69
CA GLU A 38 19.11 10.12 -11.96
C GLU A 38 18.23 9.44 -10.89
N LEU A 39 18.58 8.23 -10.49
CA LEU A 39 17.85 7.50 -9.45
C LEU A 39 17.94 8.22 -8.10
N LYS A 40 19.12 8.74 -7.75
CA LYS A 40 19.31 9.52 -6.51
C LYS A 40 18.50 10.81 -6.53
N GLU A 41 18.44 11.51 -7.67
CA GLU A 41 17.58 12.68 -7.82
C GLU A 41 16.11 12.32 -7.62
N ARG A 42 15.63 11.28 -8.31
CA ARG A 42 14.23 10.81 -8.19
C ARG A 42 13.87 10.42 -6.76
N LEU A 43 14.76 9.74 -6.05
CA LEU A 43 14.57 9.37 -4.64
C LEU A 43 14.62 10.57 -3.69
N GLY A 44 15.34 11.63 -4.06
CA GLY A 44 15.43 12.87 -3.30
C GLY A 44 14.18 13.76 -3.42
N LEU A 45 13.36 13.58 -4.46
CA LEU A 45 12.15 14.36 -4.67
C LEU A 45 11.04 13.96 -3.69
N ASN A 46 10.59 14.92 -2.90
CA ASN A 46 9.46 14.77 -1.98
C ASN A 46 8.60 16.03 -1.95
N SER A 47 7.43 15.94 -1.32
CA SER A 47 6.47 17.04 -1.20
C SER A 47 7.01 18.28 -0.49
N LYS A 48 8.13 18.16 0.24
CA LYS A 48 8.76 19.29 0.94
C LYS A 48 9.70 20.10 0.05
N ASN A 49 10.34 19.47 -0.93
CA ASN A 49 11.42 20.10 -1.71
C ASN A 49 11.12 20.24 -3.21
N SER A 50 10.01 19.70 -3.71
CA SER A 50 9.76 19.62 -5.15
C SER A 50 8.35 20.03 -5.60
N SER A 51 7.56 20.65 -4.72
CA SER A 51 6.14 21.03 -4.95
C SER A 51 5.26 19.87 -5.47
N LEU A 52 5.73 18.63 -5.35
CA LEU A 52 5.00 17.43 -5.69
C LEU A 52 3.91 17.19 -4.63
N PRO A 53 2.66 16.94 -5.02
CA PRO A 53 1.61 16.65 -4.05
C PRO A 53 1.90 15.31 -3.35
N SER A 54 1.57 15.20 -2.06
CA SER A 54 1.83 13.98 -1.26
C SER A 54 1.13 12.72 -1.79
N SER A 55 0.08 12.88 -2.61
CA SER A 55 -0.57 11.77 -3.31
C SER A 55 0.30 11.14 -4.40
N LYS A 56 1.24 11.90 -4.99
CA LYS A 56 2.14 11.46 -6.07
C LYS A 56 3.56 11.13 -5.58
N GLU A 57 3.82 11.23 -4.27
CA GLU A 57 5.09 10.79 -3.70
C GLU A 57 5.24 9.28 -3.81
N LEU A 58 6.32 8.81 -4.44
CA LEU A 58 6.64 7.39 -4.61
C LEU A 58 6.83 6.67 -3.27
N TYR A 59 7.47 7.35 -2.30
CA TYR A 59 7.75 6.80 -0.98
C TYR A 59 7.27 7.76 0.10
N LYS A 60 6.27 7.34 0.86
CA LYS A 60 5.83 8.06 2.06
C LYS A 60 6.69 7.62 3.23
N THR A 61 7.57 8.52 3.69
CA THR A 61 8.25 8.34 4.97
C THR A 61 7.20 8.38 6.08
N LYS A 62 6.89 7.21 6.68
CA LYS A 62 6.06 7.15 7.87
C LYS A 62 6.80 7.89 8.97
N LYS A 63 6.17 8.96 9.47
CA LYS A 63 6.66 9.63 10.67
C LYS A 63 6.25 8.75 11.85
N ASP A 64 7.23 8.26 12.60
CA ASP A 64 6.97 7.67 13.91
C ASP A 64 6.48 8.80 14.81
N LYS A 65 5.16 8.93 14.91
CA LYS A 65 4.53 9.84 15.85
C LYS A 65 4.39 9.09 17.17
N PRO A 66 4.84 9.67 18.30
CA PRO A 66 4.59 9.09 19.60
C PRO A 66 3.07 8.93 19.79
N LYS A 67 2.67 7.83 20.43
CA LYS A 67 1.27 7.59 20.77
C LYS A 67 0.80 8.75 21.66
N SER A 68 -0.31 9.37 21.29
CA SER A 68 -0.92 10.42 22.10
C SER A 68 -1.32 9.86 23.46
N GLU A 69 -0.94 10.56 24.53
CA GLU A 69 -1.42 10.27 25.90
C GLU A 69 -2.88 10.69 26.10
N ARG A 70 -3.45 11.47 25.18
CA ARG A 70 -4.87 11.85 25.23
C ARG A 70 -5.74 10.64 24.94
N ASN A 71 -6.77 10.47 25.76
CA ASN A 71 -7.83 9.50 25.52
C ASN A 71 -8.49 9.78 24.16
N VAL A 72 -8.66 8.71 23.38
CA VAL A 72 -9.35 8.77 22.09
C VAL A 72 -10.85 8.80 22.38
N GLY A 73 -11.54 9.82 21.86
CA GLY A 73 -12.98 9.99 22.05
C GLY A 73 -13.34 11.42 22.42
N ASP A 74 -14.61 11.62 22.72
CA ASP A 74 -15.14 12.89 23.17
C ASP A 74 -14.75 13.20 24.62
N GLN A 75 -14.97 14.43 25.06
CA GLN A 75 -14.69 14.85 26.43
C GLN A 75 -15.49 14.01 27.44
N VAL A 76 -14.88 13.76 28.60
CA VAL A 76 -15.52 13.03 29.70
C VAL A 76 -16.78 13.80 30.12
N GLY A 77 -17.94 13.13 30.04
CA GLY A 77 -19.25 13.72 30.35
C GLY A 77 -20.05 14.16 29.12
N HIS A 78 -19.50 14.04 27.91
CA HIS A 78 -20.29 14.30 26.70
C HIS A 78 -21.37 13.21 26.53
N LYS A 79 -22.63 13.64 26.50
CA LYS A 79 -23.75 12.72 26.25
C LYS A 79 -23.73 12.37 24.77
N GLY A 80 -23.59 11.09 24.45
CA GLY A 80 -23.75 10.61 23.08
C GLY A 80 -25.17 10.88 22.60
N ASN A 81 -25.31 11.38 21.37
CA ASN A 81 -26.60 11.49 20.71
C ASN A 81 -26.75 10.28 19.79
N PHE A 82 -27.73 9.43 20.09
CA PHE A 82 -28.02 8.24 19.32
C PHE A 82 -29.47 8.30 18.84
N HIS A 83 -29.75 7.74 17.67
CA HIS A 83 -31.13 7.57 17.25
C HIS A 83 -31.85 6.63 18.21
N ALA A 84 -33.05 7.02 18.66
CA ALA A 84 -33.91 6.13 19.42
C ALA A 84 -34.27 4.89 18.57
N THR A 85 -34.41 3.74 19.24
CA THR A 85 -34.93 2.52 18.62
C THR A 85 -36.33 2.81 18.08
N MET A 86 -36.54 2.56 16.78
CA MET A 86 -37.86 2.73 16.17
C MET A 86 -38.76 1.54 16.51
N GLU A 87 -40.06 1.81 16.68
CA GLU A 87 -41.06 0.76 16.76
C GLU A 87 -41.28 0.13 15.38
N ALA A 88 -41.40 -1.19 15.32
CA ALA A 88 -41.60 -1.90 14.07
C ALA A 88 -43.09 -1.98 13.72
N ASP A 89 -43.47 -1.49 12.54
CA ASP A 89 -44.85 -1.65 12.03
C ASP A 89 -45.21 -3.12 11.79
N LYS A 90 -44.21 -3.95 11.45
CA LYS A 90 -44.36 -5.39 11.19
C LYS A 90 -43.18 -6.15 11.76
N VAL A 91 -43.46 -7.25 12.44
CA VAL A 91 -42.46 -8.19 12.95
C VAL A 91 -42.59 -9.52 12.21
N VAL A 92 -41.53 -9.92 11.52
CA VAL A 92 -41.46 -11.22 10.82
C VAL A 92 -40.64 -12.17 11.69
N LYS A 93 -41.27 -13.21 12.22
CA LYS A 93 -40.56 -14.28 12.93
C LYS A 93 -39.95 -15.23 11.91
N ILE A 94 -38.66 -15.52 12.05
CA ILE A 94 -37.95 -16.48 11.21
C ILE A 94 -37.66 -17.70 12.09
N GLU A 95 -38.14 -18.86 11.68
CA GLU A 95 -37.79 -20.13 12.32
C GLU A 95 -36.43 -20.58 11.79
N LEU A 96 -35.48 -20.80 12.69
CA LEU A 96 -34.15 -21.31 12.35
C LEU A 96 -34.13 -22.83 12.57
N PRO A 97 -33.50 -23.61 11.68
CA PRO A 97 -33.28 -25.03 11.92
C PRO A 97 -32.28 -25.22 13.07
N ASN A 98 -32.34 -26.37 13.75
CA ASN A 98 -31.36 -26.72 14.78
C ASN A 98 -30.01 -27.18 14.20
N ILE A 99 -29.96 -27.45 12.90
CA ILE A 99 -28.78 -27.95 12.19
C ILE A 99 -28.49 -27.01 11.01
N CYS A 100 -27.26 -26.54 10.93
CA CYS A 100 -26.75 -25.75 9.82
C CYS A 100 -26.56 -26.63 8.58
N GLU A 101 -26.60 -26.04 7.38
CA GLU A 101 -26.36 -26.74 6.11
C GLU A 101 -24.98 -27.46 6.07
N CYS A 102 -24.02 -27.04 6.88
CA CYS A 102 -22.72 -27.69 7.02
C CYS A 102 -22.69 -28.87 8.02
N GLY A 103 -23.82 -29.19 8.67
CA GLY A 103 -23.95 -30.28 9.64
C GLY A 103 -23.64 -29.90 11.10
N GLY A 104 -23.35 -28.63 11.40
CA GLY A 104 -23.14 -28.13 12.76
C GLY A 104 -24.44 -27.81 13.50
N GLU A 105 -24.44 -27.89 14.83
CA GLU A 105 -25.58 -27.52 15.67
C GLU A 105 -25.71 -25.98 15.78
N LEU A 106 -26.94 -25.48 15.65
CA LEU A 106 -27.27 -24.07 15.77
C LEU A 106 -27.83 -23.80 17.17
N VAL A 107 -27.13 -22.97 17.95
CA VAL A 107 -27.54 -22.56 19.30
C VAL A 107 -27.91 -21.08 19.28
N ILE A 108 -29.10 -20.76 19.78
CA ILE A 108 -29.57 -19.37 19.88
C ILE A 108 -28.91 -18.70 21.09
N CYS A 109 -28.26 -17.56 20.85
CA CYS A 109 -27.69 -16.75 21.92
C CYS A 109 -28.80 -15.98 22.67
N GLU A 110 -28.71 -15.93 24.00
CA GLU A 110 -29.66 -15.17 24.84
C GLU A 110 -29.60 -13.64 24.60
N LYS A 111 -28.46 -13.13 24.11
CA LYS A 111 -28.27 -11.70 23.81
C LYS A 111 -28.35 -11.47 22.30
N PRO A 112 -29.47 -10.94 21.79
CA PRO A 112 -29.59 -10.66 20.37
C PRO A 112 -28.70 -9.49 19.96
N TYR A 113 -28.10 -9.60 18.78
CA TYR A 113 -27.48 -8.46 18.11
C TYR A 113 -28.55 -7.71 17.32
N VAL A 114 -28.81 -6.45 17.69
CA VAL A 114 -29.84 -5.62 17.05
C VAL A 114 -29.17 -4.59 16.14
N HIS A 115 -29.58 -4.57 14.87
CA HIS A 115 -29.12 -3.58 13.89
C HIS A 115 -30.33 -2.84 13.30
N GLN A 116 -30.35 -1.51 13.47
CA GLN A 116 -31.36 -0.63 12.88
C GLN A 116 -30.73 0.08 11.67
N LYS A 117 -31.35 -0.07 10.50
CA LYS A 117 -30.96 0.62 9.27
C LYS A 117 -32.08 1.58 8.86
N VAL A 118 -31.72 2.83 8.59
CA VAL A 118 -32.62 3.85 8.03
C VAL A 118 -32.29 3.96 6.55
N ASP A 119 -33.21 3.54 5.68
CA ASP A 119 -33.08 3.68 4.23
C ASP A 119 -34.05 4.76 3.71
N LEU A 120 -33.76 5.30 2.52
CA LEU A 120 -34.64 6.26 1.84
C LEU A 120 -35.93 5.53 1.41
N PRO A 121 -37.12 6.12 1.63
CA PRO A 121 -38.37 5.49 1.20
C PRO A 121 -38.41 5.30 -0.32
N GLU A 122 -39.16 4.30 -0.77
CA GLU A 122 -39.39 4.06 -2.20
C GLU A 122 -39.98 5.31 -2.87
N ILE A 123 -39.27 5.83 -3.88
CA ILE A 123 -39.72 6.97 -4.67
C ILE A 123 -40.80 6.48 -5.63
N ARG A 124 -42.05 6.92 -5.43
CA ARG A 124 -43.15 6.63 -6.37
C ARG A 124 -43.20 7.72 -7.45
N PRO A 125 -43.02 7.40 -8.74
CA PRO A 125 -43.14 8.40 -9.80
C PRO A 125 -44.59 8.89 -9.88
N TYR A 126 -44.75 10.21 -9.96
CA TYR A 126 -46.04 10.81 -10.29
C TYR A 126 -46.19 10.82 -11.82
N VAL A 127 -47.11 10.00 -12.33
CA VAL A 127 -47.46 9.96 -13.75
C VAL A 127 -48.77 10.72 -13.91
N VAL A 128 -48.73 11.80 -14.70
CA VAL A 128 -49.91 12.59 -15.12
C VAL A 128 -50.54 11.94 -16.34
#